data_AF-A0A165W3N9-F1
#
_entry.id   AF-A0A165W3N9-F1
#
_cell.length_a   1.000
_cell.length_b   1.000
_cell.length_c   1.000
_cell.angle_alpha   90.00
_cell.angle_beta   90.00
_cell.angle_gamma   90.00
#
_symmetry.space_group_name_H-M   'P 1'
#
loop_
_entity.id
_entity.type
_entity.pdbx_description
1 polymer ?
#
loop_
_entity_poly.entity_id
_entity_poly.type
_entity_poly.pdbx_seq_one_letter_code
_entity_poly.pdbx_strand_id
1 'polypeptide(L)'
;MRRFVGIILNAKYRVKKDHKDIGVIIPLGDEELKFLMTKALRRYFNALRSNEKHIKNVENYLYGTMQNLFGVWWNKQAAREHAAKHPEEEKSADNDNSGLYY
;
A
#
# COMPACT_ATOMS: atom_id res chain seq x y z
N MET A 1 -6.63 20.86 6.53
CA MET A 1 -5.50 20.27 5.80
C MET A 1 -4.38 19.72 6.69
N ARG A 2 -3.85 20.47 7.69
CA ARG A 2 -2.74 19.99 8.56
C ARG A 2 -3.03 18.64 9.25
N ARG A 3 -4.26 18.42 9.74
CA ARG A 3 -4.67 17.16 10.39
C ARG A 3 -4.59 15.94 9.46
N PHE A 4 -5.03 16.08 8.21
CA PHE A 4 -4.97 15.01 7.19
C PHE A 4 -3.53 14.61 6.86
N VAL A 5 -2.67 15.60 6.64
CA VAL A 5 -1.25 15.35 6.38
C VAL A 5 -0.61 14.65 7.57
N GLY A 6 -0.94 15.06 8.81
CA GLY A 6 -0.49 14.39 10.03
C GLY A 6 -0.85 12.90 10.08
N ILE A 7 -2.09 12.54 9.70
CA ILE A 7 -2.53 11.13 9.66
C ILE A 7 -1.70 10.31 8.66
N ILE A 8 -1.48 10.85 7.46
CA ILE A 8 -0.68 10.18 6.42
C ILE A 8 0.76 9.97 6.90
N LEU A 9 1.37 11.01 7.49
CA LEU A 9 2.74 10.94 7.99
C LEU A 9 2.86 9.96 9.18
N ASN A 10 1.87 9.92 10.06
CA ASN A 10 1.82 8.95 11.16
C ASN A 10 1.71 7.51 10.64
N ALA A 11 0.89 7.27 9.61
CA ALA A 11 0.78 5.95 8.99
C ALA A 11 2.12 5.50 8.38
N LYS A 12 2.82 6.39 7.67
CA LYS A 12 4.19 6.14 7.17
C LYS A 12 5.14 5.81 8.32
N TYR A 13 5.13 6.60 9.39
CA TYR A 13 6.01 6.40 10.54
C TYR A 13 5.77 5.02 11.19
N ARG A 14 4.51 4.60 11.33
CA ARG A 14 4.18 3.29 11.90
C ARG A 14 4.70 2.14 11.04
N VAL A 15 4.48 2.17 9.72
CA VAL A 15 5.01 1.13 8.82
C VAL A 15 6.53 1.03 8.92
N LYS A 16 7.25 2.16 8.95
CA LYS A 16 8.70 2.17 9.15
C LYS A 16 9.13 1.62 10.51
N LYS A 17 8.37 1.91 11.57
CA LYS A 17 8.69 1.47 12.94
C LYS A 17 8.47 -0.03 13.10
N ASP A 18 7.34 -0.53 12.58
CA ASP A 18 6.92 -1.92 12.71
C ASP A 18 7.84 -2.88 11.92
N HIS A 19 8.49 -2.37 10.87
CA HIS A 19 9.36 -3.15 9.96
C HIS A 19 10.79 -2.58 9.93
N LYS A 20 11.27 -2.11 11.08
CA LYS A 20 12.61 -1.51 11.21
C LYS A 20 13.72 -2.53 10.95
N ASP A 21 13.49 -3.77 11.33
CA ASP A 21 14.37 -4.93 11.16
C ASP A 21 14.71 -5.22 9.70
N ILE A 22 13.73 -5.08 8.79
CA ILE A 22 13.92 -5.27 7.35
C ILE A 22 14.27 -3.98 6.59
N GLY A 23 14.46 -2.86 7.30
CA GLY A 23 14.96 -1.62 6.71
C GLY A 23 13.98 -0.88 5.80
N VAL A 24 12.67 -0.87 6.11
CA VAL A 24 11.66 -0.21 5.25
C VAL A 24 11.94 1.28 5.00
N ILE A 25 12.02 1.66 3.73
CA ILE A 25 12.16 3.06 3.27
C ILE A 25 10.95 3.45 2.43
N ILE A 26 10.25 4.51 2.84
CA ILE A 26 9.08 5.05 2.13
C ILE A 26 9.40 6.47 1.62
N PRO A 27 9.88 6.62 0.38
CA PRO A 27 10.17 7.91 -0.23
C PRO A 27 8.88 8.54 -0.77
N LEU A 28 8.30 9.49 -0.03
CA LEU A 28 7.07 10.20 -0.48
C LEU A 28 7.28 11.05 -1.75
N GLY A 29 8.53 11.21 -2.19
CA GLY A 29 8.89 11.87 -3.44
C GLY A 29 8.72 10.99 -4.69
N ASP A 30 8.67 9.66 -4.51
CA ASP A 30 8.57 8.67 -5.59
C ASP A 30 7.28 8.84 -6.41
N GLU A 31 7.40 8.76 -7.74
CA GLU A 31 6.29 9.03 -8.65
C GLU A 31 5.21 7.94 -8.61
N GLU A 32 5.61 6.67 -8.55
CA GLU A 32 4.67 5.54 -8.43
C GLU A 32 3.89 5.64 -7.11
N LEU A 33 4.58 5.91 -6.01
CA LEU A 33 3.95 6.08 -4.71
C LEU A 33 3.00 7.28 -4.69
N LYS A 34 3.40 8.44 -5.22
CA LYS A 34 2.52 9.63 -5.35
C LYS A 34 1.25 9.30 -6.13
N PHE A 35 1.38 8.59 -7.24
CA PHE A 35 0.23 8.19 -8.05
C PHE A 35 -0.72 7.27 -7.27
N LEU A 36 -0.18 6.28 -6.55
CA LEU A 36 -0.98 5.38 -5.72
C LEU A 36 -1.64 6.11 -4.54
N MET A 37 -0.96 7.07 -3.91
CA MET A 37 -1.52 7.92 -2.86
C MET A 37 -2.70 8.72 -3.39
N THR A 38 -2.60 9.33 -4.57
CA THR A 38 -3.72 10.04 -5.20
C THR A 38 -4.91 9.12 -5.45
N LYS A 39 -4.67 7.90 -5.95
CA LYS A 39 -5.73 6.89 -6.12
C LYS A 39 -6.37 6.50 -4.78
N ALA A 40 -5.56 6.28 -3.75
CA ALA A 40 -6.04 5.93 -2.42
C ALA A 40 -6.88 7.05 -1.80
N LEU A 41 -6.44 8.30 -1.91
CA LEU A 41 -7.19 9.48 -1.48
C LEU A 41 -8.52 9.61 -2.22
N ARG A 42 -8.53 9.43 -3.54
CA ARG A 42 -9.77 9.44 -4.32
C ARG A 42 -10.76 8.38 -3.84
N ARG A 43 -10.30 7.14 -3.61
CA ARG A 43 -11.13 6.06 -3.05
C ARG A 43 -11.66 6.39 -1.65
N TYR A 44 -10.80 6.96 -0.80
CA TYR A 44 -11.17 7.41 0.54
C TYR A 44 -12.30 8.44 0.48
N PHE A 45 -12.16 9.50 -0.32
CA PHE A 45 -13.19 10.52 -0.45
C PHE A 45 -14.49 9.99 -1.06
N ASN A 46 -14.40 9.08 -2.03
CA ASN A 46 -15.58 8.44 -2.61
C ASN A 46 -16.36 7.63 -1.56
N ALA A 47 -15.67 6.88 -0.70
CA ALA A 47 -16.31 6.10 0.37
C ALA A 47 -17.01 6.98 1.41
N LEU A 48 -16.48 8.19 1.67
CA LEU A 48 -17.16 9.17 2.53
C LEU A 48 -18.39 9.77 1.85
N ARG A 49 -18.34 9.98 0.53
CA ARG A 49 -19.44 10.61 -0.23
C ARG A 49 -20.59 9.64 -0.48
N SER A 50 -20.32 8.36 -0.74
CA SER A 50 -21.37 7.38 -1.03
C SER A 50 -22.13 6.94 0.22
N ASN A 51 -21.56 7.12 1.41
CA ASN A 51 -22.08 6.65 2.70
C ASN A 51 -22.36 5.13 2.79
N GLU A 52 -22.09 4.35 1.73
CA GLU A 52 -22.31 2.91 1.67
C GLU A 52 -21.54 2.15 2.77
N LYS A 53 -20.33 2.62 3.08
CA LYS A 53 -19.44 1.98 4.07
C LYS A 53 -19.74 2.36 5.52
N HIS A 54 -20.71 3.25 5.78
CA HIS A 54 -21.10 3.69 7.12
C HIS A 54 -19.89 4.00 8.02
N ILE A 55 -18.93 4.76 7.47
CA ILE A 55 -17.62 5.00 8.12
C ILE A 55 -17.84 5.86 9.36
N LYS A 56 -17.70 5.25 10.54
CA LYS A 56 -17.88 5.93 11.84
C LYS A 56 -16.70 6.83 12.22
N ASN A 57 -15.48 6.44 11.85
CA ASN A 57 -14.27 7.20 12.14
C ASN A 57 -13.45 7.38 10.86
N VAL A 58 -13.60 8.56 10.25
CA VAL A 58 -12.95 8.94 9.00
C VAL A 58 -11.43 8.99 9.12
N GLU A 59 -10.90 9.33 10.29
CA GLU A 59 -9.46 9.47 10.52
C GLU A 59 -8.79 8.10 10.59
N ASN A 60 -9.39 7.17 11.33
CA ASN A 60 -8.90 5.79 11.39
C ASN A 60 -9.03 5.11 10.03
N TYR A 61 -10.07 5.44 9.27
CA TYR A 61 -10.22 4.92 7.91
C TYR A 61 -9.13 5.43 6.96
N LEU A 62 -8.80 6.73 7.02
CA LEU A 62 -7.68 7.31 6.27
C LEU A 62 -6.34 6.71 6.71
N TYR A 63 -6.14 6.60 8.03
CA TYR A 63 -4.95 6.03 8.63
C TYR A 63 -4.68 4.62 8.12
N GLY A 64 -5.68 3.73 8.21
CA GLY A 64 -5.58 2.34 7.75
C GLY A 64 -5.38 2.25 6.23
N THR A 65 -6.07 3.12 5.46
CA THR A 65 -5.89 3.21 4.00
C THR A 65 -4.44 3.52 3.64
N MET A 66 -3.82 4.48 4.33
CA MET A 66 -2.43 4.88 4.08
C MET A 66 -1.43 3.85 4.58
N GLN A 67 -1.67 3.26 5.76
CA GLN A 67 -0.82 2.20 6.31
C GLN A 67 -0.75 1.00 5.35
N ASN A 68 -1.91 0.54 4.85
CA ASN A 68 -1.97 -0.55 3.89
C ASN A 68 -1.26 -0.20 2.57
N LEU A 69 -1.50 1.01 2.06
CA LEU A 69 -0.84 1.48 0.83
C LEU A 69 0.69 1.42 0.95
N PHE A 70 1.24 1.95 2.04
CA PHE A 70 2.69 1.97 2.23
C PHE A 70 3.27 0.56 2.37
N GLY A 71 2.59 -0.34 3.09
CA GLY A 71 3.01 -1.74 3.20
C GLY A 71 3.02 -2.45 1.84
N VAL A 72 1.93 -2.34 1.08
CA VAL A 72 1.82 -2.96 -0.25
C VAL A 72 2.86 -2.40 -1.23
N TRP A 73 3.07 -1.08 -1.24
CA TRP A 73 4.07 -0.48 -2.12
C TRP A 73 5.48 -0.94 -1.77
N TRP A 74 5.84 -1.00 -0.49
CA TRP A 74 7.16 -1.50 -0.06
C TRP A 74 7.36 -2.95 -0.44
N ASN A 75 6.38 -3.82 -0.18
CA ASN A 75 6.44 -5.23 -0.56
C ASN A 75 6.67 -5.41 -2.07
N LYS A 76 6.07 -4.55 -2.89
CA LYS A 76 6.30 -4.54 -4.33
C LYS A 76 7.74 -4.16 -4.69
N GLN A 77 8.35 -3.19 -4.01
CA GLN A 77 9.76 -2.86 -4.24
C GLN A 77 10.68 -4.00 -3.80
N ALA A 78 10.45 -4.57 -2.61
CA ALA A 78 11.22 -5.70 -2.11
C ALA A 78 11.15 -6.92 -3.05
N ALA A 79 9.96 -7.22 -3.60
CA ALA A 79 9.80 -8.28 -4.59
C ALA A 79 10.57 -8.01 -5.89
N ARG A 80 10.56 -6.76 -6.39
CA ARG A 80 11.36 -6.37 -7.57
C ARG A 80 12.86 -6.49 -7.31
N GLU A 81 13.33 -6.06 -6.14
CA GLU A 81 14.74 -6.17 -5.75
C GLU A 81 15.16 -7.64 -5.62
N HIS A 82 14.29 -8.50 -5.09
CA HIS A 82 14.52 -9.93 -5.02
C HIS A 82 14.62 -10.55 -6.41
N ALA A 83 13.64 -10.31 -7.29
CA ALA A 83 13.65 -10.82 -8.66
C ALA A 83 14.88 -10.36 -9.46
N ALA A 84 15.31 -9.11 -9.29
CA ALA A 84 16.51 -8.58 -9.95
C ALA A 84 17.81 -9.24 -9.48
N LYS A 85 17.87 -9.69 -8.21
CA LYS A 85 19.03 -10.40 -7.63
C LYS A 85 19.00 -11.90 -7.91
N HIS A 86 17.81 -12.47 -8.17
CA HIS A 86 17.58 -13.87 -8.46
C HIS A 86 16.91 -14.06 -9.84
N PRO A 87 17.56 -13.63 -10.95
CA PRO A 87 16.96 -13.72 -12.28
C PRO A 87 16.72 -15.16 -12.77
N GLU A 88 17.35 -16.15 -12.13
CA GLU A 88 17.23 -17.57 -12.52
C GLU A 88 16.03 -18.30 -11.87
N GLU A 89 15.37 -17.69 -10.87
CA GLU A 89 14.15 -18.25 -10.25
C GLU A 89 12.88 -17.99 -11.09
N GLU A 90 12.97 -17.23 -12.18
CA GLU A 90 11.85 -16.94 -13.10
C GLU A 90 11.57 -18.09 -14.09
N LYS A 91 12.23 -19.25 -13.96
CA LYS A 91 11.94 -20.48 -14.72
C LYS A 91 11.38 -21.58 -13.84
N SER A 92 10.17 -21.42 -13.31
CA SER A 92 9.23 -22.55 -13.14
C SER A 92 7.89 -22.09 -12.58
N ALA A 93 6.93 -21.85 -13.48
CA ALA A 93 5.53 -22.29 -13.36
C ALA A 93 4.75 -21.86 -14.62
N ASP A 94 5.13 -22.41 -15.78
CA ASP A 94 4.16 -22.57 -16.86
C ASP A 94 3.33 -23.82 -16.55
N ASN A 95 2.01 -23.61 -16.48
CA ASN A 95 0.92 -24.59 -16.48
C ASN A 95 0.77 -25.56 -15.28
N ASP A 96 -0.24 -25.31 -14.45
CA ASP A 96 -1.44 -26.16 -14.36
C ASP A 96 -2.35 -25.70 -13.22
N ASN A 97 -3.40 -24.95 -13.54
CA ASN A 97 -4.68 -25.09 -12.83
C ASN A 97 -5.85 -24.62 -13.71
N SER A 98 -6.22 -25.46 -14.67
CA SER A 98 -7.61 -25.57 -15.09
C SER A 98 -8.44 -26.04 -13.89
N GLY A 99 -9.22 -25.15 -13.25
CA GLY A 99 -10.02 -25.58 -12.11
C GLY A 99 -10.89 -24.53 -11.46
N LEU A 100 -12.17 -24.50 -11.89
CA LEU A 100 -13.36 -24.25 -11.06
C LEU A 100 -13.61 -22.82 -10.56
N TYR A 101 -14.56 -22.15 -11.20
CA TYR A 101 -15.50 -21.26 -10.51
C TYR A 101 -16.92 -21.77 -10.78
N TYR A 102 -17.57 -22.23 -9.70
CA TYR A 102 -19.02 -22.34 -9.57
C TYR A 102 -19.62 -20.94 -9.38
#